data_AF-A0A6S6PNN7-F1
#
_entry.id   AF-A0A6S6PNN7-F1
#
_cell.length_a   1.000
_cell.length_b   1.000
_cell.length_c   1.000
_cell.angle_alpha   90.00
_cell.angle_beta   90.00
_cell.angle_gamma   90.00
#
_symmetry.space_group_name_H-M   'P 1'
#
loop_
_entity.id
_entity.type
_entity.pdbx_description
1 polymer ?
#
loop_
_entity_poly.entity_id
_entity_poly.type
_entity_poly.pdbx_seq_one_letter_code
_entity_poly.pdbx_strand_id
1 'polypeptide(L)'
;MIRTPSGPVAVESLSAGDEIVAYVDGEETIRRITWAGQAHCNVRPGMPNDEAGYPIRVLKDAIAEGVPYKDMLITAEHCLFFDGKFVPARMLVNGRSIFYDKSITSYDYYHVETEQHSVIMADGMLTESYLDTGNRGAFRQNGNVVSIGSSRNLTWDDAGAPLGVSREFVEPLYRQAEARAEASGLAQKEPVVELTDEANLHIVTETGAVIRQAREHNGRVMFMIPTGVKNIRIVSNASRPSDVIGPFVDDRRYFGVAVGEITMFEAGRNHSVTAHLTEKELAGWNTLEWEDTRWTSGDALLPLGERHSNSAALLAIQIKATGPYLCADATDIRSAKRA
;
A
#
# COMPACT_ATOMS: atom_id res chain seq x y z
N MET A 1 -14.19 -5.55 21.89
CA MET A 1 -15.26 -6.43 22.41
C MET A 1 -15.93 -7.07 21.23
N ILE A 2 -16.02 -8.40 21.22
CA ILE A 2 -16.71 -9.19 20.20
C ILE A 2 -18.09 -9.56 20.72
N ARG A 3 -19.10 -9.48 19.86
CA ARG A 3 -20.47 -9.88 20.21
C ARG A 3 -20.58 -11.40 20.33
N THR A 4 -21.06 -11.87 21.48
CA THR A 4 -21.39 -13.28 21.72
C THR A 4 -22.88 -13.43 22.08
N PRO A 5 -23.47 -14.64 22.04
CA PRO A 5 -24.85 -14.87 22.46
C PRO A 5 -25.15 -14.40 23.89
N SER A 6 -24.14 -14.44 24.77
CA SER A 6 -24.25 -14.05 26.19
C SER A 6 -23.89 -12.57 26.44
N GLY A 7 -23.58 -11.80 25.40
CA GLY A 7 -23.17 -10.40 25.48
C GLY A 7 -21.76 -10.14 24.93
N PRO A 8 -21.28 -8.88 24.95
CA PRO A 8 -19.95 -8.55 24.44
C PRO A 8 -18.84 -9.12 25.33
N VAL A 9 -17.83 -9.77 24.72
CA VAL A 9 -16.66 -10.33 25.40
C VAL A 9 -15.37 -9.69 24.86
N ALA A 10 -14.35 -9.52 25.70
CA ALA A 10 -13.05 -9.01 25.24
C ALA A 10 -12.37 -10.02 24.31
N VAL A 11 -11.73 -9.56 23.22
CA VAL A 11 -11.24 -10.47 22.17
C VAL A 11 -10.12 -11.38 22.70
N GLU A 12 -9.30 -10.87 23.60
CA GLU A 12 -8.22 -11.59 24.29
C GLU A 12 -8.70 -12.68 25.24
N SER A 13 -10.00 -12.69 25.58
CA SER A 13 -10.62 -13.71 26.44
C SER A 13 -11.29 -14.84 25.65
N LEU A 14 -11.41 -14.71 24.33
CA LEU A 14 -12.01 -15.73 23.47
C LEU A 14 -11.02 -16.84 23.15
N SER A 15 -11.52 -18.08 23.12
CA SER A 15 -10.77 -19.29 22.84
C SER A 15 -11.47 -20.17 21.80
N ALA A 16 -10.73 -21.11 21.22
CA ALA A 16 -11.33 -22.12 20.36
C ALA A 16 -12.40 -22.92 21.13
N GLY A 17 -13.57 -23.09 20.51
CA GLY A 17 -14.74 -23.73 21.10
C GLY A 17 -15.81 -22.76 21.61
N ASP A 18 -15.46 -21.49 21.83
CA ASP A 18 -16.42 -20.45 22.20
C ASP A 18 -17.35 -20.10 21.03
N GLU A 19 -18.51 -19.53 21.34
CA GLU A 19 -19.52 -19.12 20.37
C GLU A 19 -19.58 -17.60 20.23
N ILE A 20 -19.64 -17.12 19.00
CA ILE A 20 -19.81 -15.70 18.66
C ILE A 20 -21.02 -15.50 17.76
N VAL A 21 -21.53 -14.27 17.73
CA VAL A 21 -22.55 -13.86 16.77
C VAL A 21 -21.86 -13.43 15.48
N ALA A 22 -22.10 -14.18 14.42
CA ALA A 22 -21.75 -13.83 13.06
C ALA A 22 -22.99 -13.35 12.29
N TYR A 23 -22.78 -12.79 11.11
CA TYR A 23 -23.84 -12.35 10.20
C TYR A 23 -23.65 -13.03 8.85
N VAL A 24 -24.70 -13.68 8.36
CA VAL A 24 -24.75 -14.33 7.04
C VAL A 24 -25.99 -13.79 6.35
N ASP A 25 -25.82 -13.18 5.18
CA ASP A 25 -26.90 -12.52 4.43
C ASP A 25 -27.69 -11.48 5.27
N GLY A 26 -27.02 -10.85 6.24
CA GLY A 26 -27.60 -9.87 7.16
C GLY A 26 -28.32 -10.46 8.38
N GLU A 27 -28.43 -11.79 8.47
CA GLU A 27 -29.06 -12.47 9.61
C GLU A 27 -28.04 -12.94 10.65
N GLU A 28 -28.39 -12.82 11.93
CA GLU A 28 -27.56 -13.29 13.04
C GLU A 28 -27.49 -14.82 13.04
N THR A 29 -26.27 -15.34 13.01
CA THR A 29 -25.99 -16.77 13.08
C THR A 29 -24.93 -17.03 14.13
N ILE A 30 -25.15 -18.02 14.99
CA ILE A 30 -24.14 -18.45 15.96
C ILE A 30 -23.06 -19.25 15.23
N ARG A 31 -21.80 -18.84 15.39
CA ARG A 31 -20.63 -19.54 14.85
C ARG A 31 -19.67 -19.89 15.98
N ARG A 32 -19.07 -21.07 15.87
CA ARG A 32 -18.03 -21.52 16.80
C ARG A 32 -16.66 -21.00 16.35
N ILE A 33 -15.88 -20.51 17.30
CA ILE A 33 -14.48 -20.17 17.09
C ILE A 33 -13.69 -21.47 16.91
N THR A 34 -13.06 -21.64 15.75
CA THR A 34 -12.17 -22.76 15.47
C THR A 34 -10.72 -22.45 15.85
N TRP A 35 -10.36 -21.17 15.90
CA TRP A 35 -9.02 -20.74 16.26
C TRP A 35 -9.03 -19.33 16.86
N ALA A 36 -8.22 -19.11 17.89
CA ALA A 36 -7.93 -17.81 18.45
C ALA A 36 -6.41 -17.68 18.59
N GLY A 37 -5.85 -16.54 18.20
CA GLY A 37 -4.41 -16.28 18.24
C GLY A 37 -4.08 -14.87 18.65
N GLN A 38 -2.90 -14.73 19.24
CA GLN A 38 -2.29 -13.48 19.66
C GLN A 38 -0.97 -13.30 18.94
N ALA A 39 -0.71 -12.11 18.42
CA ALA A 39 0.60 -11.72 17.94
C ALA A 39 1.00 -10.38 18.55
N HIS A 40 2.30 -10.10 18.45
CA HIS A 40 2.88 -8.88 18.96
C HIS A 40 3.44 -8.05 17.81
N CYS A 41 3.11 -6.77 17.78
CA CYS A 41 3.59 -5.82 16.79
C CYS A 41 4.53 -4.81 17.45
N ASN A 42 5.69 -4.58 16.83
CA ASN A 42 6.53 -3.42 17.10
C ASN A 42 6.51 -2.53 15.86
N VAL A 43 6.21 -1.25 16.07
CA VAL A 43 6.21 -0.27 14.99
C VAL A 43 7.62 -0.12 14.42
N ARG A 44 7.70 0.14 13.11
CA ARG A 44 8.92 0.44 12.35
C ARG A 44 8.91 1.90 11.91
N PRO A 45 9.39 2.84 12.74
CA PRO A 45 9.46 4.25 12.36
C PRO A 45 10.30 4.44 11.09
N GLY A 46 9.87 5.33 10.20
CA GLY A 46 10.55 5.61 8.93
C GLY A 46 10.02 4.81 7.73
N MET A 47 9.17 3.80 7.95
CA MET A 47 8.36 3.22 6.89
C MET A 47 7.08 4.05 6.66
N PRO A 48 6.44 3.93 5.49
CA PRO A 48 5.11 4.50 5.28
C PRO A 48 4.12 4.03 6.36
N ASN A 49 3.21 4.90 6.78
CA ASN A 49 2.31 4.63 7.93
C ASN A 49 1.59 3.28 7.83
N ASP A 50 1.13 2.91 6.63
CA ASP A 50 0.39 1.69 6.34
C ASP A 50 1.24 0.41 6.41
N GLU A 51 2.57 0.55 6.36
CA GLU A 51 3.54 -0.54 6.45
C GLU A 51 4.34 -0.52 7.77
N ALA A 52 4.36 0.63 8.45
CA ALA A 52 5.09 0.85 9.69
C ALA A 52 4.52 0.08 10.89
N GLY A 53 3.30 -0.47 10.77
CA GLY A 53 2.66 -1.25 11.83
C GLY A 53 1.94 -0.41 12.88
N TYR A 54 1.76 0.91 12.67
CA TYR A 54 0.91 1.72 13.53
C TYR A 54 -0.53 1.18 13.53
N PRO A 55 -1.19 1.05 14.69
CA PRO A 55 -2.59 0.68 14.70
C PRO A 55 -3.43 1.84 14.17
N ILE A 56 -4.51 1.51 13.47
CA ILE A 56 -5.53 2.48 13.09
C ILE A 56 -6.50 2.61 14.26
N ARG A 57 -6.69 3.85 14.71
CA ARG A 57 -7.76 4.20 15.63
C ARG A 57 -8.97 4.66 14.84
N VAL A 58 -10.09 3.97 15.04
CA VAL A 58 -11.41 4.39 14.57
C VAL A 58 -12.13 4.94 15.79
N LEU A 59 -12.39 6.26 15.83
CA LEU A 59 -13.06 6.88 16.97
C LEU A 59 -14.50 6.40 17.12
N LYS A 60 -15.04 6.49 18.33
CA LYS A 60 -16.47 6.40 18.59
C LYS A 60 -17.25 7.27 17.60
N ASP A 61 -18.37 6.74 17.11
CA ASP A 61 -19.27 7.43 16.18
C ASP A 61 -18.65 7.78 14.81
N ALA A 62 -17.47 7.25 14.45
CA ALA A 62 -16.76 7.65 13.24
C ALA A 62 -17.47 7.30 11.94
N ILE A 63 -18.24 6.21 11.92
CA ILE A 63 -18.94 5.69 10.74
C ILE A 63 -20.41 6.12 10.74
N ALA A 64 -21.11 5.85 11.85
CA ALA A 64 -22.48 6.26 12.08
C ALA A 64 -22.68 6.54 13.57
N GLU A 65 -23.87 7.00 13.96
CA GLU A 65 -24.17 7.16 15.39
C GLU A 65 -24.11 5.80 16.09
N GLY A 66 -23.30 5.69 17.13
CA GLY A 66 -23.03 4.44 17.84
C GLY A 66 -22.15 3.45 17.08
N VAL A 67 -21.54 3.83 15.95
CA VAL A 67 -20.72 2.93 15.12
C VAL A 67 -19.33 3.53 14.82
N PRO A 68 -18.27 3.00 15.44
CA PRO A 68 -18.31 2.10 16.60
C PRO A 68 -18.85 2.80 17.86
N TYR A 69 -19.34 2.04 18.85
CA TYR A 69 -19.89 2.62 20.08
C TYR A 69 -18.82 3.11 21.06
N LYS A 70 -17.55 2.76 20.79
CA LYS A 70 -16.35 3.24 21.45
C LYS A 70 -15.19 3.26 20.45
N ASP A 71 -14.09 3.90 20.80
CA ASP A 71 -12.87 3.84 19.99
C ASP A 71 -12.39 2.40 19.79
N MET A 72 -12.08 2.05 18.54
CA MET A 72 -11.45 0.79 18.16
C MET A 72 -9.98 1.01 17.81
N LEU A 73 -9.17 -0.02 18.08
CA LEU A 73 -7.78 -0.12 17.59
C LEU A 73 -7.67 -1.40 16.78
N ILE A 74 -7.32 -1.26 15.51
CA ILE A 74 -7.22 -2.36 14.55
C ILE A 74 -5.98 -2.21 13.68
N THR A 75 -5.50 -3.31 13.09
CA THR A 75 -4.37 -3.26 12.16
C THR A 75 -4.79 -2.66 10.81
N ALA A 76 -3.81 -2.18 10.04
CA ALA A 76 -4.05 -1.48 8.77
C ALA A 76 -4.85 -2.29 7.74
N GLU A 77 -4.61 -3.62 7.71
CA GLU A 77 -5.26 -4.54 6.76
C GLU A 77 -6.51 -5.21 7.34
N HIS A 78 -6.87 -4.94 8.60
CA HIS A 78 -8.11 -5.49 9.14
C HIS A 78 -9.31 -4.88 8.43
N CYS A 79 -10.19 -5.74 7.94
CA CYS A 79 -11.33 -5.31 7.14
C CYS A 79 -12.57 -5.00 7.98
N LEU A 80 -13.12 -3.83 7.71
CA LEU A 80 -14.43 -3.39 8.15
C LEU A 80 -15.46 -3.76 7.07
N PHE A 81 -16.70 -4.06 7.46
CA PHE A 81 -17.73 -4.51 6.53
C PHE A 81 -18.69 -3.37 6.17
N PHE A 82 -18.81 -3.09 4.88
CA PHE A 82 -19.66 -2.04 4.30
C PHE A 82 -20.39 -2.59 3.09
N ASP A 83 -21.71 -2.41 3.03
CA ASP A 83 -22.54 -2.70 1.84
C ASP A 83 -22.21 -4.03 1.14
N GLY A 84 -22.04 -5.10 1.93
CA GLY A 84 -21.77 -6.44 1.40
C GLY A 84 -20.30 -6.73 1.09
N LYS A 85 -19.36 -5.84 1.44
CA LYS A 85 -17.93 -6.00 1.13
C LYS A 85 -17.03 -5.73 2.33
N PHE A 86 -15.86 -6.36 2.31
CA PHE A 86 -14.78 -6.07 3.25
C PHE A 86 -13.90 -4.95 2.71
N VAL A 87 -13.65 -3.92 3.54
CA VAL A 87 -12.82 -2.76 3.21
C VAL A 87 -11.68 -2.67 4.23
N PRO A 88 -10.40 -2.75 3.79
CA PRO A 88 -9.26 -2.56 4.69
C PRO A 88 -9.30 -1.20 5.38
N ALA A 89 -9.09 -1.18 6.70
CA ALA A 89 -9.20 0.03 7.51
C ALA A 89 -8.28 1.17 7.02
N ARG A 90 -7.10 0.85 6.48
CA ARG A 90 -6.16 1.86 5.93
C ARG A 90 -6.77 2.72 4.84
N MET A 91 -7.72 2.17 4.07
CA MET A 91 -8.34 2.89 2.96
C MET A 91 -9.37 3.93 3.41
N LEU A 92 -9.76 3.89 4.68
CA LEU A 92 -10.74 4.79 5.29
C LEU A 92 -10.08 5.87 6.17
N VAL A 93 -8.73 5.94 6.19
CA VAL A 93 -7.97 6.87 7.05
C VAL A 93 -8.14 8.31 6.60
N ASN A 94 -9.11 9.02 7.18
CA ASN A 94 -9.38 10.44 6.88
C ASN A 94 -8.50 11.43 7.68
N GLY A 95 -7.64 10.94 8.58
CA GLY A 95 -6.77 11.78 9.39
C GLY A 95 -7.51 12.60 10.46
N ARG A 96 -8.79 12.32 10.70
CA ARG A 96 -9.64 12.95 11.72
C ARG A 96 -10.21 11.89 12.66
N SER A 97 -11.32 11.26 12.26
CA SER A 97 -12.01 10.22 13.03
C SER A 97 -11.40 8.83 12.82
N ILE A 98 -10.66 8.63 11.73
CA ILE A 98 -9.97 7.39 11.41
C ILE A 98 -8.52 7.76 11.07
N PHE A 99 -7.56 7.31 11.90
CA PHE A 99 -6.17 7.73 11.75
C PHE A 99 -5.19 6.71 12.34
N TYR A 100 -3.96 6.73 11.85
CA TYR A 100 -2.85 5.97 12.45
C TYR A 100 -2.48 6.56 13.81
N ASP A 101 -2.62 5.78 14.87
CA ASP A 101 -2.28 6.22 16.21
C ASP A 101 -0.77 6.06 16.47
N LYS A 102 -0.03 7.12 16.16
CA LYS A 102 1.43 7.20 16.33
C LYS A 102 1.90 7.29 17.78
N SER A 103 0.97 7.39 18.74
CA SER A 103 1.31 7.34 20.17
C SER A 103 1.56 5.91 20.65
N ILE A 104 1.10 4.90 19.90
CA ILE A 104 1.27 3.48 20.20
C ILE A 104 2.40 2.94 19.32
N THR A 105 3.51 2.54 19.95
CA THR A 105 4.70 2.03 19.25
C THR A 105 4.88 0.52 19.38
N SER A 106 4.08 -0.14 20.21
CA SER A 106 4.09 -1.59 20.43
C SER A 106 2.74 -2.01 21.01
N TYR A 107 2.20 -3.13 20.55
CA TYR A 107 0.91 -3.65 21.01
C TYR A 107 0.77 -5.15 20.72
N ASP A 108 -0.05 -5.81 21.54
CA ASP A 108 -0.58 -7.13 21.23
C ASP A 108 -1.87 -6.99 20.44
N TYR A 109 -2.08 -7.89 19.49
CA TYR A 109 -3.30 -7.96 18.71
C TYR A 109 -3.80 -9.40 18.60
N TYR A 110 -5.11 -9.53 18.49
CA TYR A 110 -5.81 -10.79 18.64
C TYR A 110 -6.70 -11.03 17.43
N HIS A 111 -6.70 -12.26 16.96
CA HIS A 111 -7.53 -12.71 15.85
C HIS A 111 -8.35 -13.91 16.28
N VAL A 112 -9.61 -13.95 15.85
CA VAL A 112 -10.51 -15.09 16.03
C VAL A 112 -11.01 -15.54 14.67
N GLU A 113 -11.01 -16.85 14.45
CA GLU A 113 -11.44 -17.49 13.23
C GLU A 113 -12.60 -18.43 13.54
N THR A 114 -13.57 -18.44 12.66
CA THR A 114 -14.74 -19.32 12.69
C THR A 114 -14.63 -20.41 11.63
N GLU A 115 -15.51 -21.42 11.69
CA GLU A 115 -15.55 -22.54 10.74
C GLU A 115 -15.55 -22.10 9.27
N GLN A 116 -16.26 -21.00 8.98
CA GLN A 116 -16.23 -20.27 7.72
C GLN A 116 -15.79 -18.84 8.01
N HIS A 117 -15.09 -18.20 7.07
CA HIS A 117 -14.81 -16.77 7.18
C HIS A 117 -16.13 -16.02 7.29
N SER A 118 -16.29 -15.22 8.34
CA SER A 118 -17.58 -14.66 8.74
C SER A 118 -17.49 -13.15 8.92
N VAL A 119 -18.62 -12.47 8.70
CA VAL A 119 -18.82 -11.12 9.22
C VAL A 119 -19.17 -11.24 10.71
N ILE A 120 -18.46 -10.52 11.56
CA ILE A 120 -18.66 -10.50 13.02
C ILE A 120 -18.85 -9.07 13.49
N MET A 121 -19.27 -8.87 14.74
CA MET A 121 -19.42 -7.54 15.33
C MET A 121 -18.36 -7.29 16.40
N ALA A 122 -17.50 -6.30 16.15
CA ALA A 122 -16.48 -5.81 17.07
C ALA A 122 -16.79 -4.36 17.45
N ASP A 123 -17.01 -4.10 18.75
CA ASP A 123 -17.25 -2.74 19.28
C ASP A 123 -18.37 -1.95 18.58
N GLY A 124 -19.38 -2.68 18.08
CA GLY A 124 -20.53 -2.10 17.38
C GLY A 124 -20.30 -1.87 15.88
N MET A 125 -19.12 -2.23 15.37
CA MET A 125 -18.80 -2.23 13.95
C MET A 125 -18.79 -3.65 13.39
N LEU A 126 -19.37 -3.84 12.20
CA LEU A 126 -19.24 -5.10 11.47
C LEU A 126 -17.83 -5.19 10.88
N THR A 127 -17.16 -6.32 11.13
CA THR A 127 -15.77 -6.57 10.70
C THR A 127 -15.64 -8.01 10.21
N GLU A 128 -14.49 -8.32 9.64
CA GLU A 128 -14.13 -9.71 9.33
C GLU A 128 -13.77 -10.51 10.59
N SER A 129 -14.00 -11.82 10.56
CA SER A 129 -13.21 -12.81 11.30
C SER A 129 -11.82 -12.97 10.67
N TYR A 130 -10.90 -13.72 11.27
CA TYR A 130 -9.61 -14.00 10.63
C TYR A 130 -9.75 -14.96 9.44
N LEU A 131 -9.18 -14.56 8.30
CA LEU A 131 -8.99 -15.40 7.12
C LEU A 131 -7.55 -15.94 7.09
N ASP A 132 -7.38 -17.25 7.11
CA ASP A 132 -6.06 -17.89 7.07
C ASP A 132 -5.47 -17.92 5.65
N THR A 133 -4.90 -16.78 5.22
CA THR A 133 -4.25 -16.63 3.92
C THR A 133 -2.77 -17.03 3.93
N GLY A 134 -2.31 -17.84 4.90
CA GLY A 134 -0.90 -18.25 4.99
C GLY A 134 -0.07 -17.58 6.08
N ASN A 135 -0.62 -16.59 6.79
CA ASN A 135 0.08 -15.82 7.83
C ASN A 135 -0.10 -16.36 9.26
N ARG A 136 -0.82 -17.49 9.46
CA ARG A 136 -1.09 -18.06 10.79
C ARG A 136 0.18 -18.36 11.60
N GLY A 137 1.30 -18.64 10.92
CA GLY A 137 2.60 -18.88 11.55
C GLY A 137 3.19 -17.70 12.34
N ALA A 138 2.67 -16.48 12.17
CA ALA A 138 3.09 -15.30 12.93
C ALA A 138 2.42 -15.18 14.31
N PHE A 139 1.43 -16.02 14.62
CA PHE A 139 0.60 -15.92 15.83
C PHE A 139 0.92 -17.01 16.86
N ARG A 140 0.92 -16.63 18.14
CA ARG A 140 0.94 -17.52 19.30
C ARG A 140 -0.49 -17.89 19.69
N GLN A 141 -0.74 -19.12 20.11
CA GLN A 141 -2.04 -19.56 20.63
C GLN A 141 -2.01 -19.67 22.16
N ASN A 142 -3.09 -19.25 22.82
CA ASN A 142 -3.28 -19.53 24.25
C ASN A 142 -4.10 -20.83 24.40
N GLY A 143 -3.48 -21.89 24.93
CA GLY A 143 -4.12 -23.18 25.22
C GLY A 143 -3.19 -24.39 25.18
N ASN A 144 -3.56 -25.48 25.87
CA ASN A 144 -2.78 -26.74 25.97
C ASN A 144 -2.80 -27.61 24.69
N VAL A 145 -3.36 -27.11 23.59
CA VAL A 145 -3.46 -27.82 22.32
C VAL A 145 -2.74 -27.00 21.26
N VAL A 146 -1.54 -27.45 20.87
CA VAL A 146 -0.90 -26.97 19.65
C VAL A 146 -1.75 -27.50 18.50
N SER A 147 -2.60 -26.66 17.91
CA SER A 147 -3.23 -27.02 16.65
C SER A 147 -2.15 -26.99 15.58
N ILE A 148 -1.55 -28.15 15.29
CA ILE A 148 -0.74 -28.38 14.09
C ILE A 148 -1.70 -28.51 12.90
N GLY A 149 -2.56 -27.51 12.72
CA GLY A 149 -3.34 -27.36 11.50
C GLY A 149 -2.43 -26.73 10.46
N SER A 150 -2.22 -27.44 9.34
CA SER A 150 -1.67 -26.84 8.13
C SER A 150 -2.39 -25.52 7.85
N SER A 151 -1.65 -24.45 7.57
CA SER A 151 -2.22 -23.23 6.98
C SER A 151 -3.21 -23.64 5.88
N ARG A 152 -4.42 -23.08 5.91
CA ARG A 152 -5.43 -23.35 4.88
C ARG A 152 -5.09 -22.66 3.55
N ASN A 153 -4.17 -21.69 3.56
CA ASN A 153 -3.76 -20.91 2.37
C ASN A 153 -4.98 -20.42 1.57
N LEU A 154 -5.98 -19.88 2.27
CA LEU A 154 -7.20 -19.38 1.67
C LEU A 154 -6.92 -18.13 0.85
N THR A 155 -7.82 -17.84 -0.08
CA THR A 155 -7.85 -16.60 -0.85
C THR A 155 -9.10 -15.80 -0.51
N TRP A 156 -9.19 -14.57 -1.00
CA TRP A 156 -10.41 -13.76 -0.84
C TRP A 156 -11.63 -14.36 -1.56
N ASP A 157 -11.44 -15.34 -2.45
CA ASP A 157 -12.54 -16.11 -3.05
C ASP A 157 -13.22 -17.03 -2.01
N ASP A 158 -12.55 -17.34 -0.90
CA ASP A 158 -13.07 -18.16 0.21
C ASP A 158 -13.65 -17.30 1.35
N ALA A 159 -13.65 -15.98 1.21
CA ALA A 159 -14.10 -15.06 2.23
C ALA A 159 -15.64 -15.01 2.33
N GLY A 160 -16.17 -14.82 3.54
CA GLY A 160 -17.61 -14.63 3.78
C GLY A 160 -18.24 -13.40 3.09
N ALA A 161 -17.43 -12.53 2.50
CA ALA A 161 -17.85 -11.45 1.63
C ALA A 161 -16.67 -11.04 0.71
N PRO A 162 -16.94 -10.48 -0.48
CA PRO A 162 -15.87 -10.04 -1.38
C PRO A 162 -15.11 -8.84 -0.82
N LEU A 163 -13.83 -8.74 -1.21
CA LEU A 163 -13.01 -7.58 -0.92
C LEU A 163 -13.43 -6.38 -1.79
N GLY A 164 -13.66 -5.23 -1.17
CA GLY A 164 -14.05 -3.97 -1.81
C GLY A 164 -12.92 -2.95 -1.76
N VAL A 165 -12.01 -3.00 -2.74
CA VAL A 165 -10.83 -2.12 -2.82
C VAL A 165 -10.87 -1.17 -4.03
N SER A 166 -11.92 -1.20 -4.83
CA SER A 166 -12.04 -0.28 -5.96
C SER A 166 -12.31 1.15 -5.46
N ARG A 167 -11.68 2.13 -6.11
CA ARG A 167 -11.84 3.55 -5.76
C ARG A 167 -13.30 3.98 -5.78
N GLU A 168 -14.06 3.53 -6.77
CA GLU A 168 -15.47 3.87 -6.97
C GLU A 168 -16.33 3.41 -5.79
N PHE A 169 -15.90 2.37 -5.09
CA PHE A 169 -16.59 1.83 -3.91
C PHE A 169 -16.11 2.49 -2.62
N VAL A 170 -14.79 2.66 -2.44
CA VAL A 170 -14.22 3.10 -1.16
C VAL A 170 -14.20 4.62 -1.00
N GLU A 171 -13.98 5.38 -2.08
CA GLU A 171 -13.93 6.85 -1.99
C GLU A 171 -15.24 7.45 -1.43
N PRO A 172 -16.45 7.01 -1.83
CA PRO A 172 -17.68 7.50 -1.20
C PRO A 172 -17.76 7.23 0.31
N LEU A 173 -17.35 6.04 0.77
CA LEU A 173 -17.34 5.67 2.19
C LEU A 173 -16.36 6.55 2.98
N TYR A 174 -15.17 6.74 2.42
CA TYR A 174 -14.16 7.65 2.96
C TYR A 174 -14.71 9.07 3.12
N ARG A 175 -15.31 9.63 2.06
CA ARG A 175 -15.86 11.00 2.06
C ARG A 175 -17.01 11.16 3.05
N GLN A 176 -17.84 10.12 3.22
CA GLN A 176 -18.91 10.13 4.22
C GLN A 176 -18.34 10.20 5.65
N ALA A 177 -17.34 9.37 5.97
CA ALA A 177 -16.68 9.38 7.27
C ALA A 177 -15.94 10.70 7.54
N GLU A 178 -15.28 11.26 6.50
CA GLU A 178 -14.61 12.56 6.55
C GLU A 178 -15.61 13.69 6.84
N ALA A 179 -16.67 13.82 6.05
CA ALA A 179 -17.70 14.85 6.24
C ALA A 179 -18.37 14.75 7.61
N ARG A 180 -18.58 13.53 8.12
CA ARG A 180 -19.10 13.30 9.48
C ARG A 180 -18.13 13.78 10.55
N ALA A 181 -16.83 13.52 10.39
CA ALA A 181 -15.81 13.98 11.33
C ALA A 181 -15.75 15.52 11.36
N GLU A 182 -15.86 16.16 10.19
CA GLU A 182 -15.91 17.61 10.06
C GLU A 182 -17.15 18.22 10.73
N ALA A 183 -18.34 17.65 10.47
CA ALA A 183 -19.58 18.07 11.11
C ALA A 183 -19.55 17.91 12.64
N SER A 184 -18.73 16.96 13.15
CA SER A 184 -18.51 16.75 14.58
C SER A 184 -17.41 17.63 15.18
N GLY A 185 -16.81 18.54 14.41
CA GLY A 185 -15.77 19.45 14.87
C GLY A 185 -14.41 18.79 15.13
N LEU A 186 -14.17 17.58 14.60
CA LEU A 186 -12.89 16.89 14.76
C LEU A 186 -11.82 17.53 13.88
N ALA A 187 -10.76 18.06 14.50
CA ALA A 187 -9.63 18.65 13.81
C ALA A 187 -8.83 17.60 13.02
N GLN A 188 -8.21 18.04 11.91
CA GLN A 188 -7.22 17.26 11.18
C GLN A 188 -6.01 16.97 12.09
N LYS A 189 -5.61 15.70 12.19
CA LYS A 189 -4.48 15.25 13.01
C LYS A 189 -3.18 15.20 12.24
N GLU A 190 -3.24 14.99 10.93
CA GLU A 190 -2.07 14.96 10.04
C GLU A 190 -2.02 16.19 9.14
N PRO A 191 -0.84 16.75 8.86
CA PRO A 191 -0.71 17.91 7.99
C PRO A 191 -1.15 17.58 6.56
N VAL A 192 -1.64 18.61 5.85
CA VAL A 192 -1.92 18.49 4.41
C VAL A 192 -0.60 18.22 3.70
N VAL A 193 -0.62 17.24 2.81
CA VAL A 193 0.52 16.83 2.01
C VAL A 193 0.66 17.77 0.82
N GLU A 194 1.83 18.37 0.64
CA GLU A 194 2.15 19.16 -0.56
C GLU A 194 2.63 18.25 -1.69
N LEU A 195 2.06 18.47 -2.88
CA LEU A 195 2.38 17.73 -4.09
C LEU A 195 3.17 18.59 -5.09
N THR A 196 3.95 17.94 -5.94
CA THR A 196 4.70 18.54 -7.04
C THR A 196 4.61 17.70 -8.30
N ASP A 197 4.60 18.34 -9.47
CA ASP A 197 4.66 17.67 -10.77
C ASP A 197 6.12 17.48 -11.26
N GLU A 198 7.10 18.01 -10.51
CA GLU A 198 8.51 17.92 -10.86
C GLU A 198 9.01 16.48 -10.70
N ALA A 199 9.27 15.79 -11.80
CA ALA A 199 9.79 14.42 -11.78
C ALA A 199 11.25 14.33 -11.32
N ASN A 200 12.01 15.44 -11.29
CA ASN A 200 13.45 15.43 -10.97
C ASN A 200 14.25 14.40 -11.81
N LEU A 201 13.82 14.12 -13.05
CA LEU A 201 14.38 13.06 -13.87
C LEU A 201 15.87 13.26 -14.17
N HIS A 202 16.67 12.24 -13.91
CA HIS A 202 18.09 12.20 -14.22
C HIS A 202 18.59 10.77 -14.39
N ILE A 203 19.82 10.65 -14.89
CA ILE A 203 20.49 9.36 -15.01
C ILE A 203 21.60 9.26 -13.97
N VAL A 204 21.75 8.08 -13.37
CA VAL A 204 22.92 7.71 -12.57
C VAL A 204 23.66 6.59 -13.29
N THR A 205 24.96 6.74 -13.53
CA THR A 205 25.78 5.69 -14.14
C THR A 205 26.11 4.59 -13.14
N GLU A 206 26.62 3.45 -13.62
CA GLU A 206 27.13 2.37 -12.74
C GLU A 206 28.26 2.80 -11.78
N THR A 207 28.93 3.91 -12.07
CA THR A 207 29.95 4.53 -11.18
C THR A 207 29.36 5.54 -10.19
N GLY A 208 28.04 5.77 -10.20
CA GLY A 208 27.36 6.75 -9.36
C GLY A 208 27.38 8.18 -9.91
N ALA A 209 27.89 8.42 -11.12
CA ALA A 209 27.90 9.76 -11.69
C ALA A 209 26.50 10.19 -12.15
N VAL A 210 26.10 11.41 -11.79
CA VAL A 210 24.79 11.99 -12.14
C VAL A 210 24.87 12.72 -13.48
N ILE A 211 24.04 12.31 -14.43
CA ILE A 211 23.86 12.94 -15.73
C ILE A 211 22.49 13.63 -15.75
N ARG A 212 22.50 14.95 -15.94
CA ARG A 212 21.28 15.76 -16.06
C ARG A 212 20.77 15.79 -17.49
N GLN A 213 19.48 16.04 -17.64
CA GLN A 213 18.85 16.21 -18.95
C GLN A 213 19.56 17.31 -19.74
N ALA A 214 19.91 17.01 -21.00
CA ALA A 214 20.51 17.97 -21.91
C ALA A 214 19.44 18.76 -22.66
N ARG A 215 18.33 18.10 -23.03
CA ARG A 215 17.23 18.67 -23.79
C ARG A 215 15.96 17.86 -23.59
N GLU A 216 14.82 18.53 -23.74
CA GLU A 216 13.51 17.90 -23.86
C GLU A 216 12.83 18.40 -25.14
N HIS A 217 12.20 17.49 -25.89
CA HIS A 217 11.40 17.85 -27.06
C HIS A 217 10.38 16.75 -27.37
N ASN A 218 9.11 17.11 -27.61
CA ASN A 218 8.02 16.21 -27.97
C ASN A 218 7.90 14.97 -27.06
N GLY A 219 7.96 15.17 -25.74
CA GLY A 219 7.88 14.09 -24.75
C GLY A 219 9.08 13.16 -24.73
N ARG A 220 10.20 13.51 -25.38
CA ARG A 220 11.47 12.80 -25.28
C ARG A 220 12.49 13.63 -24.51
N VAL A 221 13.07 13.03 -23.48
CA VAL A 221 14.15 13.60 -22.69
C VAL A 221 15.47 13.01 -23.14
N MET A 222 16.46 13.87 -23.35
CA MET A 222 17.74 13.50 -23.96
C MET A 222 18.89 13.60 -22.96
N PHE A 223 19.74 12.59 -22.94
CA PHE A 223 20.90 12.50 -22.06
C PHE A 223 22.17 12.15 -22.83
N MET A 224 23.28 12.79 -22.47
CA MET A 224 24.60 12.44 -23.02
C MET A 224 25.24 11.36 -22.16
N ILE A 225 25.39 10.16 -22.71
CA ILE A 225 25.98 9.01 -22.03
C ILE A 225 27.48 8.92 -22.38
N PRO A 226 28.38 9.00 -21.38
CA PRO A 226 29.81 8.86 -21.60
C PRO A 226 30.19 7.51 -22.22
N THR A 227 31.37 7.46 -22.83
CA THR A 227 31.97 6.22 -23.31
C THR A 227 32.18 5.23 -22.15
N GLY A 228 32.00 3.93 -22.43
CA GLY A 228 32.27 2.85 -21.48
C GLY A 228 31.13 2.48 -20.53
N VAL A 229 30.12 3.34 -20.37
CA VAL A 229 28.95 3.09 -19.51
C VAL A 229 28.08 1.99 -20.10
N LYS A 230 27.91 0.86 -19.41
CA LYS A 230 27.06 -0.25 -19.90
C LYS A 230 25.66 -0.24 -19.32
N ASN A 231 25.56 0.19 -18.07
CA ASN A 231 24.31 0.25 -17.34
C ASN A 231 24.10 1.66 -16.81
N ILE A 232 22.84 2.08 -16.83
CA ILE A 232 22.41 3.30 -16.20
C ILE A 232 21.23 3.02 -15.27
N ARG A 233 20.95 3.97 -14.40
CA ARG A 233 19.72 4.02 -13.63
C ARG A 233 18.94 5.27 -14.01
N ILE A 234 17.67 5.09 -14.36
CA ILE A 234 16.72 6.18 -14.60
C ILE A 234 16.12 6.53 -13.24
N VAL A 235 16.47 7.71 -12.73
CA VAL A 235 16.09 8.16 -11.39
C VAL A 235 15.14 9.34 -11.49
N SER A 236 14.05 9.28 -10.75
CA SER A 236 13.03 10.32 -10.64
C SER A 236 12.48 10.36 -9.22
N ASN A 237 11.74 11.42 -8.90
CA ASN A 237 10.78 11.32 -7.81
C ASN A 237 9.81 10.17 -8.13
N ALA A 238 9.31 9.52 -7.08
CA ALA A 238 8.28 8.50 -7.19
C ALA A 238 7.39 8.54 -5.95
N SER A 239 6.10 8.34 -6.15
CA SER A 239 5.14 8.31 -5.05
C SER A 239 4.09 7.23 -5.32
N ARG A 240 3.35 6.87 -4.29
CA ARG A 240 2.28 5.86 -4.38
C ARG A 240 0.94 6.54 -4.67
N PRO A 241 0.07 5.97 -5.54
CA PRO A 241 -1.27 6.50 -5.77
C PRO A 241 -2.07 6.68 -4.47
N SER A 242 -1.90 5.76 -3.52
CA SER A 242 -2.48 5.84 -2.16
C SER A 242 -2.07 7.11 -1.38
N ASP A 243 -0.91 7.69 -1.69
CA ASP A 243 -0.37 8.86 -0.97
C ASP A 243 -0.70 10.18 -1.64
N VAL A 244 -0.81 10.19 -2.97
CA VAL A 244 -1.00 11.43 -3.77
C VAL A 244 -2.44 11.64 -4.25
N ILE A 245 -3.22 10.56 -4.41
CA ILE A 245 -4.66 10.64 -4.72
C ILE A 245 -5.47 10.56 -3.44
N GLY A 246 -5.11 9.63 -2.55
CA GLY A 246 -5.72 9.44 -1.25
C GLY A 246 -5.76 7.97 -0.82
N PRO A 247 -5.99 7.71 0.48
CA PRO A 247 -5.92 6.36 1.05
C PRO A 247 -6.98 5.40 0.50
N PHE A 248 -8.07 5.92 -0.06
CA PHE A 248 -9.12 5.14 -0.74
C PHE A 248 -8.66 4.53 -2.08
N VAL A 249 -7.39 4.70 -2.48
CA VAL A 249 -6.74 4.00 -3.59
C VAL A 249 -5.86 2.87 -3.05
N ASP A 250 -6.10 1.65 -3.50
CA ASP A 250 -5.43 0.43 -3.02
C ASP A 250 -4.00 0.26 -3.56
N ASP A 251 -3.70 0.85 -4.72
CA ASP A 251 -2.39 0.72 -5.36
C ASP A 251 -1.32 1.48 -4.57
N ARG A 252 -0.45 0.69 -3.93
CA ARG A 252 0.68 1.13 -3.09
C ARG A 252 2.02 1.00 -3.78
N ARG A 253 2.06 0.70 -5.09
CA ARG A 253 3.33 0.65 -5.83
C ARG A 253 3.86 2.07 -5.99
N TYR A 254 5.17 2.22 -5.99
CA TYR A 254 5.81 3.49 -6.34
C TYR A 254 5.77 3.68 -7.86
N PHE A 255 5.39 4.87 -8.29
CA PHE A 255 5.40 5.26 -9.70
C PHE A 255 6.28 6.48 -9.87
N GLY A 256 7.38 6.30 -10.61
CA GLY A 256 8.28 7.36 -11.01
C GLY A 256 7.82 7.99 -12.33
N VAL A 257 8.32 7.48 -13.44
CA VAL A 257 7.95 7.93 -14.79
C VAL A 257 7.51 6.76 -15.66
N ALA A 258 6.54 6.99 -16.53
CA ALA A 258 6.11 6.01 -17.52
C ALA A 258 7.02 6.11 -18.74
N VAL A 259 7.84 5.10 -18.97
CA VAL A 259 8.83 5.10 -20.06
C VAL A 259 8.29 4.33 -21.25
N GLY A 260 8.24 5.01 -22.40
CA GLY A 260 7.88 4.44 -23.70
C GLY A 260 9.13 4.00 -24.48
N GLU A 261 9.22 4.40 -25.75
CA GLU A 261 10.37 4.07 -26.58
C GLU A 261 11.67 4.70 -26.06
N ILE A 262 12.77 3.93 -26.09
CA ILE A 262 14.12 4.41 -25.81
C ILE A 262 14.97 4.22 -27.06
N THR A 263 15.56 5.30 -27.56
CA THR A 263 16.44 5.30 -28.74
C THR A 263 17.83 5.80 -28.36
N MET A 264 18.85 5.04 -28.71
CA MET A 264 20.25 5.42 -28.55
C MET A 264 20.82 5.89 -29.89
N PHE A 265 21.51 7.02 -29.91
CA PHE A 265 22.26 7.53 -31.06
C PHE A 265 23.76 7.51 -30.75
N GLU A 266 24.52 6.70 -31.47
CA GLU A 266 25.95 6.48 -31.23
C GLU A 266 26.70 6.24 -32.54
N ALA A 267 27.85 6.89 -32.74
CA ALA A 267 28.71 6.73 -33.91
C ALA A 267 27.99 6.82 -35.28
N GLY A 268 26.99 7.71 -35.38
CA GLY A 268 26.21 7.91 -36.62
C GLY A 268 25.15 6.83 -36.88
N ARG A 269 24.94 5.90 -35.95
CA ARG A 269 23.87 4.90 -35.97
C ARG A 269 22.86 5.20 -34.89
N ASN A 270 21.65 4.68 -35.05
CA ASN A 270 20.67 4.60 -33.98
C ASN A 270 20.22 3.15 -33.76
N HIS A 271 19.84 2.82 -32.54
CA HIS A 271 19.21 1.56 -32.19
C HIS A 271 18.25 1.75 -31.01
N SER A 272 17.26 0.87 -30.91
CA SER A 272 16.32 0.88 -29.80
C SER A 272 16.88 0.11 -28.60
N VAL A 273 16.70 0.65 -27.40
CA VAL A 273 16.97 -0.06 -26.15
C VAL A 273 15.63 -0.56 -25.61
N THR A 274 15.43 -1.87 -25.58
CA THR A 274 14.11 -2.48 -25.30
C THR A 274 14.05 -3.27 -24.01
N ALA A 275 15.15 -3.35 -23.25
CA ALA A 275 15.25 -4.19 -22.04
C ALA A 275 14.06 -3.96 -21.07
N HIS A 276 13.62 -2.71 -20.89
CA HIS A 276 12.49 -2.37 -20.03
C HIS A 276 11.15 -2.94 -20.51
N LEU A 277 10.97 -3.16 -21.82
CA LEU A 277 9.76 -3.74 -22.42
C LEU A 277 9.86 -5.24 -22.69
N THR A 278 11.04 -5.85 -22.59
CA THR A 278 11.25 -7.27 -22.91
C THR A 278 11.59 -8.12 -21.70
N GLU A 279 12.29 -7.58 -20.71
CA GLU A 279 12.71 -8.32 -19.52
C GLU A 279 11.63 -8.25 -18.44
N LYS A 280 11.07 -9.39 -18.02
CA LYS A 280 10.01 -9.41 -16.99
C LYS A 280 10.50 -8.89 -15.65
N GLU A 281 11.65 -9.39 -15.20
CA GLU A 281 12.27 -9.02 -13.93
C GLU A 281 13.41 -8.04 -14.20
N LEU A 282 13.17 -6.75 -13.97
CA LEU A 282 14.17 -5.71 -14.13
C LEU A 282 14.12 -4.76 -12.93
N ALA A 283 15.26 -4.61 -12.25
CA ALA A 283 15.33 -3.90 -10.98
C ALA A 283 14.86 -2.44 -11.09
N GLY A 284 13.91 -2.06 -10.24
CA GLY A 284 13.38 -0.70 -10.18
C GLY A 284 12.32 -0.37 -11.23
N TRP A 285 11.78 -1.38 -11.90
CA TRP A 285 10.62 -1.27 -12.78
C TRP A 285 9.41 -1.97 -12.17
N ASN A 286 8.23 -1.41 -12.37
CA ASN A 286 6.97 -2.07 -12.00
C ASN A 286 6.70 -3.27 -12.92
N THR A 287 5.67 -4.06 -12.63
CA THR A 287 5.27 -5.18 -13.49
C THR A 287 5.07 -4.73 -14.94
N LEU A 288 5.50 -5.54 -15.89
CA LEU A 288 5.28 -5.29 -17.32
C LEU A 288 3.81 -5.59 -17.66
N GLU A 289 2.96 -4.56 -17.52
CA GLU A 289 1.51 -4.66 -17.74
C GLU A 289 1.09 -4.15 -19.13
N TRP A 290 1.92 -3.31 -19.76
CA TRP A 290 1.65 -2.72 -21.07
C TRP A 290 2.76 -3.05 -22.06
N GLU A 291 2.40 -3.25 -23.33
CA GLU A 291 3.34 -3.64 -24.38
C GLU A 291 4.34 -2.55 -24.75
N ASP A 292 3.93 -1.28 -24.64
CA ASP A 292 4.67 -0.13 -25.18
C ASP A 292 5.14 0.86 -24.10
N THR A 293 4.88 0.53 -22.82
CA THR A 293 5.13 1.42 -21.69
C THR A 293 5.43 0.61 -20.45
N ARG A 294 6.39 1.08 -19.65
CA ARG A 294 6.60 0.55 -18.30
C ARG A 294 6.93 1.66 -17.33
N TRP A 295 6.33 1.59 -16.15
CA TRP A 295 6.60 2.53 -15.09
C TRP A 295 7.88 2.16 -14.33
N THR A 296 8.71 3.16 -14.05
CA THR A 296 9.78 3.03 -13.06
C THR A 296 9.19 3.11 -11.66
N SER A 297 9.89 2.55 -10.66
CA SER A 297 9.57 2.70 -9.23
C SER A 297 10.35 3.84 -8.58
N GLY A 298 10.88 4.78 -9.37
CA GLY A 298 11.71 5.91 -8.92
C GLY A 298 13.21 5.76 -9.15
N ASP A 299 13.71 4.53 -9.22
CA ASP A 299 15.12 4.25 -9.52
C ASP A 299 15.25 2.94 -10.31
N ALA A 300 15.32 3.04 -11.64
CA ALA A 300 15.17 1.91 -12.54
C ALA A 300 16.43 1.58 -13.35
N LEU A 301 16.92 0.34 -13.27
CA LEU A 301 18.07 -0.15 -14.03
C LEU A 301 17.74 -0.25 -15.52
N LEU A 302 18.57 0.32 -16.39
CA LEU A 302 18.48 0.12 -17.83
C LEU A 302 19.84 -0.35 -18.38
N PRO A 303 19.95 -1.62 -18.79
CA PRO A 303 21.08 -2.10 -19.59
C PRO A 303 21.04 -1.44 -20.98
N LEU A 304 22.15 -0.83 -21.39
CA LEU A 304 22.23 -0.13 -22.68
C LEU A 304 22.54 -1.06 -23.86
N GLY A 305 22.82 -2.34 -23.60
CA GLY A 305 23.17 -3.32 -24.64
C GLY A 305 24.56 -3.14 -25.23
N GLU A 306 24.73 -3.52 -26.49
CA GLU A 306 26.00 -3.36 -27.21
C GLU A 306 26.29 -1.89 -27.51
N ARG A 307 27.50 -1.45 -27.18
CA ARG A 307 27.96 -0.08 -27.38
C ARG A 307 29.22 0.00 -28.22
N HIS A 308 29.35 1.07 -29.00
CA HIS A 308 30.57 1.35 -29.73
C HIS A 308 31.70 1.77 -28.77
N SER A 309 32.91 1.25 -29.03
CA SER A 309 34.09 1.62 -28.24
C SER A 309 34.45 3.08 -28.45
N ASN A 310 34.82 3.77 -27.36
CA ASN A 310 35.32 5.15 -27.36
C ASN A 310 34.37 6.23 -27.93
N SER A 311 33.06 5.98 -28.04
CA SER A 311 32.05 6.99 -28.40
C SER A 311 31.17 7.38 -27.23
N ALA A 312 30.83 8.67 -27.15
CA ALA A 312 29.68 9.12 -26.37
C ALA A 312 28.40 8.86 -27.17
N ALA A 313 27.29 8.64 -26.46
CA ALA A 313 25.99 8.40 -27.06
C ALA A 313 24.95 9.41 -26.57
N LEU A 314 23.99 9.75 -27.42
CA LEU A 314 22.81 10.50 -27.05
C LEU A 314 21.67 9.50 -26.82
N LEU A 315 21.20 9.39 -25.58
CA LEU A 315 20.07 8.56 -25.20
C LEU A 315 18.80 9.42 -25.19
N ALA A 316 17.81 9.07 -26.00
CA ALA A 316 16.50 9.70 -26.00
C ALA A 316 15.47 8.75 -25.37
N ILE A 317 14.85 9.18 -24.29
CA ILE A 317 13.86 8.41 -23.52
C ILE A 317 12.50 9.08 -23.71
N GLN A 318 11.51 8.36 -24.23
CA GLN A 318 10.13 8.84 -24.29
C GLN A 318 9.47 8.74 -22.91
N ILE A 319 9.01 9.87 -22.40
CA ILE A 319 8.23 9.95 -21.16
C ILE A 319 6.76 10.12 -21.54
N LYS A 320 5.94 9.14 -21.17
CA LYS A 320 4.51 9.09 -21.50
C LYS A 320 3.63 9.69 -20.41
N ALA A 321 4.06 9.57 -19.15
CA ALA A 321 3.37 10.13 -18.00
C ALA A 321 4.34 10.30 -16.83
N THR A 322 3.99 11.22 -15.94
CA THR A 322 4.71 11.60 -14.72
C THR A 322 3.70 12.02 -13.67
N GLY A 323 4.04 11.85 -12.39
CA GLY A 323 3.42 12.55 -11.27
C GLY A 323 1.90 12.40 -11.09
N PRO A 324 1.34 13.04 -10.05
CA PRO A 324 2.01 13.92 -9.07
C PRO A 324 2.91 13.16 -8.06
N TYR A 325 3.80 13.88 -7.39
CA TYR A 325 4.74 13.37 -6.38
C TYR A 325 4.62 14.11 -5.04
N LEU A 326 5.01 13.48 -3.94
CA LEU A 326 5.14 14.13 -2.63
C LEU A 326 6.33 15.11 -2.63
N CYS A 327 6.13 16.33 -2.13
CA CYS A 327 7.21 17.32 -2.02
C CYS A 327 8.38 16.84 -1.13
N ALA A 328 8.10 16.05 -0.09
CA ALA A 328 9.12 15.51 0.81
C ALA A 328 10.13 14.63 0.07
N ASP A 329 9.66 13.78 -0.85
CA ASP A 329 10.47 12.90 -1.69
C ASP A 329 11.34 13.72 -2.67
N ALA A 330 10.86 14.89 -3.10
CA ALA A 330 11.60 15.80 -3.96
C ALA A 330 12.77 16.52 -3.26
N THR A 331 12.77 16.59 -1.92
CA THR A 331 13.73 17.34 -1.12
C THR A 331 14.99 16.58 -0.71
N ASP A 332 14.95 15.25 -0.61
CA ASP A 332 16.13 14.44 -0.18
C ASP A 332 17.33 14.57 -1.14
N ILE A 333 17.08 15.03 -2.38
CA ILE A 333 18.13 15.30 -3.37
C ILE A 333 18.72 16.73 -3.21
N ARG A 334 18.01 17.67 -2.58
CA ARG A 334 18.50 19.06 -2.39
C ARG A 334 19.46 19.18 -1.21
N SER A 335 19.27 18.41 -0.14
CA SER A 335 20.15 18.37 1.04
C SER A 335 21.54 17.79 0.72
N ALA A 336 21.64 16.87 -0.24
CA ALA A 336 22.92 16.31 -0.70
C ALA A 336 23.78 17.29 -1.54
N LYS A 337 23.26 18.48 -1.89
CA LYS A 337 24.00 19.52 -2.63
C LYS A 337 24.65 20.59 -1.74
N ARG A 338 24.57 20.47 -0.41
CA ARG A 338 25.14 21.44 0.54
C ARG A 338 26.13 20.84 1.56
N ALA A 339 26.54 19.58 1.38
CA ALA A 339 27.56 18.94 2.21
C ALA A 339 28.90 18.85 1.48
#